data_AF-A0A820LMV7-F1
#
_entry.id   AF-A0A820LMV7-F1
#
_cell.length_a   1.000
_cell.length_b   1.000
_cell.length_c   1.000
_cell.angle_alpha   90.00
_cell.angle_beta   90.00
_cell.angle_gamma   90.00
#
_symmetry.space_group_name_H-M   'P 1'
#
loop_
_entity.id
_entity.type
_entity.pdbx_description
1 polymer ?
#
loop_
_entity_poly.entity_id
_entity_poly.type
_entity_poly.pdbx_seq_one_letter_code
_entity_poly.pdbx_strand_id
1 'polypeptide(L)'
;MDQFENIMSQADRDIARQLREHFQKIRSDPQQMLSDFKRYFDLIQRDTIRQELAPERELLLKQFENDLKTSTDDFQNLTSGGKKSNTQGGNRTAIAVALDTSRQIEAKTLINDGNKLVSDLSGFARVASSAKQLKQDIIKWRKDKFKEWCQDTIRAIDDPSQALSLETSGRLMEIDSRDGKLRVLYGDRLTNLLNEVRQLSSLDYE
;
A
#
# COMPACT_ATOMS: atom_id res chain seq x y z
N MET A 1 -30.64 -37.02 18.34
CA MET A 1 -30.10 -35.77 17.79
C MET A 1 -29.62 -34.89 18.93
N ASP A 2 -30.49 -34.57 19.90
CA ASP A 2 -30.19 -33.64 21.00
C ASP A 2 -28.98 -34.00 21.87
N GLN A 3 -28.75 -35.28 22.19
CA GLN A 3 -27.59 -35.68 23.01
C GLN A 3 -26.25 -35.48 22.29
N PHE A 4 -26.20 -35.73 20.98
CA PHE A 4 -24.99 -35.56 20.18
C PHE A 4 -24.66 -34.07 19.99
N GLU A 5 -25.66 -33.25 19.72
CA GLU A 5 -25.50 -31.78 19.64
C GLU A 5 -25.05 -31.20 20.98
N ASN A 6 -25.56 -31.71 22.10
CA ASN A 6 -25.18 -31.21 23.42
C ASN A 6 -23.73 -31.57 23.78
N ILE A 7 -23.28 -32.80 23.47
CA ILE A 7 -21.88 -33.21 23.65
C ILE A 7 -20.94 -32.42 22.72
N MET A 8 -21.33 -32.23 21.46
CA MET A 8 -20.55 -31.43 20.51
C MET A 8 -20.49 -29.95 20.91
N SER A 9 -21.57 -29.38 21.44
CA SER A 9 -21.57 -28.00 21.94
C SER A 9 -20.65 -27.84 23.17
N GLN A 10 -20.54 -28.86 24.02
CA GLN A 10 -19.62 -28.82 25.16
C GLN A 10 -18.16 -28.86 24.70
N ALA A 11 -17.83 -29.72 23.74
CA ALA A 11 -16.51 -29.77 23.13
C ALA A 11 -16.14 -28.43 22.46
N ASP A 12 -17.11 -27.78 21.80
CA ASP A 12 -16.91 -26.47 21.17
C ASP A 12 -16.61 -25.38 22.19
N ARG A 13 -17.26 -25.39 23.35
CA ARG A 13 -16.96 -24.46 24.44
C ARG A 13 -15.55 -24.68 24.99
N ASP A 14 -15.12 -25.93 25.13
CA ASP A 14 -13.77 -26.24 25.60
C ASP A 14 -12.70 -25.78 24.58
N ILE A 15 -12.95 -25.97 23.28
CA ILE A 15 -12.08 -25.47 22.19
C ILE A 15 -12.07 -23.94 22.19
N ALA A 16 -13.23 -23.30 22.30
CA ALA A 16 -13.33 -21.84 22.33
C ALA A 16 -12.55 -21.25 23.52
N ARG A 17 -12.59 -21.89 24.70
CA ARG A 17 -11.78 -21.49 25.85
C ARG A 17 -10.29 -21.57 25.53
N GLN A 18 -9.81 -22.66 24.95
CA GLN A 18 -8.40 -22.82 24.58
C GLN A 18 -7.96 -21.77 23.54
N LEU A 19 -8.79 -21.53 22.51
CA LEU A 19 -8.53 -20.51 21.50
C LEU A 19 -8.50 -19.11 22.13
N ARG A 20 -9.43 -18.81 23.05
CA ARG A 20 -9.46 -17.54 23.77
C ARG A 20 -8.17 -17.31 24.57
N GLU A 21 -7.73 -18.31 25.34
CA GLU A 21 -6.46 -18.23 26.08
C GLU A 21 -5.25 -18.03 25.16
N HIS A 22 -5.26 -18.68 23.99
CA HIS A 22 -4.22 -18.50 22.97
C HIS A 22 -4.23 -17.07 22.41
N PHE A 23 -5.39 -16.56 21.98
CA PHE A 23 -5.55 -15.21 21.44
C PHE A 23 -5.19 -14.12 22.45
N GLN A 24 -5.43 -14.35 23.74
CA GLN A 24 -5.02 -13.43 24.79
C GLN A 24 -3.49 -13.29 24.89
N LYS A 25 -2.74 -14.39 24.71
CA LYS A 25 -1.26 -14.37 24.75
C LYS A 25 -0.65 -13.61 23.58
N ILE A 26 -1.27 -13.68 22.41
CA ILE A 26 -0.79 -13.03 21.18
C ILE A 26 -1.49 -11.69 20.90
N ARG A 27 -2.27 -11.18 21.85
CA ARG A 27 -3.09 -9.97 21.69
C ARG A 27 -2.30 -8.73 21.25
N SER A 28 -1.03 -8.66 21.63
CA SER A 28 -0.12 -7.56 21.29
C SER A 28 0.46 -7.65 19.87
N ASP A 29 0.29 -8.77 19.18
CA ASP A 29 0.77 -8.99 17.81
C ASP A 29 -0.42 -9.20 16.87
N PRO A 30 -0.89 -8.13 16.20
CA PRO A 30 -2.06 -8.22 15.34
C PRO A 30 -1.84 -9.06 14.07
N GLN A 31 -0.60 -9.18 13.59
CA GLN A 31 -0.27 -10.02 12.43
C GLN A 31 -0.36 -11.48 12.81
N GLN A 32 0.20 -11.86 13.95
CA GLN A 32 0.10 -13.21 14.48
C GLN A 32 -1.35 -13.57 14.80
N MET A 33 -2.11 -12.65 15.40
CA MET A 33 -3.54 -12.83 15.66
C MET A 33 -4.31 -13.09 14.36
N LEU A 34 -4.11 -12.29 13.31
CA LEU A 34 -4.74 -12.52 12.01
C LEU A 34 -4.37 -13.87 11.40
N SER A 35 -3.08 -14.23 11.48
CA SER A 35 -2.57 -15.51 10.97
C SER A 35 -3.25 -16.71 11.67
N ASP A 36 -3.36 -16.65 12.99
CA ASP A 36 -4.00 -17.72 13.77
C ASP A 36 -5.52 -17.76 13.57
N PHE A 37 -6.19 -16.60 13.42
CA PHE A 37 -7.60 -16.57 13.02
C PHE A 37 -7.82 -17.23 11.65
N LYS A 38 -6.94 -17.01 10.67
CA LYS A 38 -7.00 -17.71 9.37
C LYS A 38 -6.72 -19.20 9.53
N ARG A 39 -5.74 -19.58 10.35
CA ARG A 39 -5.36 -20.98 10.59
C ARG A 39 -6.50 -21.79 11.21
N TYR A 40 -7.25 -21.19 12.13
CA TYR A 40 -8.36 -21.84 12.82
C TYR A 40 -9.73 -21.47 12.23
N PHE A 41 -9.76 -20.93 11.00
CA PHE A 41 -10.97 -20.40 10.38
C PHE A 41 -12.15 -21.37 10.42
N ASP A 42 -11.93 -22.64 10.04
CA ASP A 42 -12.99 -23.65 9.98
C ASP A 42 -13.61 -23.94 11.36
N LEU A 43 -12.80 -23.88 12.43
CA LEU A 43 -13.28 -24.04 13.80
C LEU A 43 -14.05 -22.78 14.24
N ILE A 44 -13.54 -21.61 13.92
CA ILE A 44 -14.11 -20.32 14.32
C ILE A 44 -15.45 -20.05 13.63
N GLN A 45 -15.71 -20.67 12.47
CA GLN A 45 -17.01 -20.56 11.79
C GLN A 45 -18.14 -21.35 12.47
N ARG A 46 -17.83 -22.27 13.40
CA ARG A 46 -18.86 -23.00 14.16
C ARG A 46 -19.56 -22.04 15.13
N ASP A 47 -20.90 -22.03 15.13
CA ASP A 47 -21.70 -21.01 15.83
C ASP A 47 -21.32 -20.82 17.30
N THR A 48 -21.15 -21.90 18.05
CA THR A 48 -20.75 -21.85 19.47
C THR A 48 -19.39 -21.18 19.65
N ILE A 49 -18.38 -21.58 18.87
CA ILE A 49 -17.02 -21.02 18.95
C ILE A 49 -17.02 -19.56 18.50
N ARG A 50 -17.76 -19.25 17.44
CA ARG A 50 -17.89 -17.91 16.87
C ARG A 50 -18.48 -16.91 17.86
N GLN A 51 -19.51 -17.33 18.60
CA GLN A 51 -20.16 -16.53 19.64
C GLN A 51 -19.25 -16.35 20.85
N GLU A 52 -18.58 -17.41 21.29
CA GLU A 52 -17.61 -17.34 22.38
C GLU A 52 -16.43 -16.42 22.02
N LEU A 53 -15.91 -16.48 20.79
CA LEU A 53 -14.79 -15.63 20.34
C LEU A 53 -15.22 -14.24 19.85
N ALA A 54 -16.46 -13.82 20.10
CA ALA A 54 -16.93 -12.47 19.75
C ALA A 54 -15.99 -11.34 20.21
N PRO A 55 -15.47 -11.29 21.45
CA PRO A 55 -14.61 -10.18 21.88
C PRO A 55 -13.25 -10.17 21.16
N GLU A 56 -12.68 -11.32 20.84
CA GLU A 56 -11.43 -11.41 20.07
C GLU A 56 -11.65 -10.99 18.61
N ARG A 57 -12.80 -11.33 18.03
CA ARG A 57 -13.16 -10.91 16.67
C ARG A 57 -13.45 -9.41 16.59
N GLU A 58 -14.09 -8.84 17.61
CA GLU A 58 -14.24 -7.38 17.75
C GLU A 58 -12.90 -6.67 17.91
N LEU A 59 -11.95 -7.26 18.64
CA LEU A 59 -10.60 -6.73 18.75
C LEU A 59 -9.89 -6.72 17.39
N LEU A 60 -10.00 -7.80 16.62
CA LEU A 60 -9.46 -7.87 15.25
C LEU A 60 -10.11 -6.81 14.35
N LEU A 61 -11.42 -6.59 14.47
CA LEU A 61 -12.10 -5.52 13.72
C LEU A 61 -11.56 -4.13 14.10
N LYS A 62 -11.34 -3.85 15.40
CA LYS A 62 -10.72 -2.60 15.86
C LYS A 62 -9.31 -2.43 15.30
N GLN A 63 -8.56 -3.52 15.14
CA GLN A 63 -7.26 -3.45 14.48
C GLN A 63 -7.41 -3.03 13.02
N PHE A 64 -8.36 -3.61 12.27
CA PHE A 64 -8.61 -3.19 10.88
C PHE A 64 -9.02 -1.72 10.78
N GLU A 65 -9.79 -1.20 11.74
CA GLU A 65 -10.10 0.23 11.81
C GLU A 65 -8.84 1.08 12.01
N ASN A 66 -7.94 0.68 12.92
CA ASN A 66 -6.69 1.37 13.17
C ASN A 66 -5.76 1.34 11.96
N ASP A 67 -5.56 0.18 11.35
CA ASP A 67 -4.71 0.03 10.17
C ASP A 67 -5.24 0.83 8.98
N LEU A 68 -6.56 0.85 8.81
CA LEU A 68 -7.21 1.66 7.78
C LEU A 68 -7.02 3.15 8.03
N LYS A 69 -7.14 3.59 9.29
CA LYS A 69 -6.88 4.98 9.68
C LYS A 69 -5.42 5.35 9.40
N THR A 70 -4.46 4.55 9.84
CA THR A 70 -3.04 4.79 9.56
C THR A 70 -2.76 4.84 8.06
N SER A 71 -3.34 3.93 7.28
CA SER A 71 -3.18 3.94 5.81
C SER A 71 -3.79 5.19 5.17
N THR A 72 -4.91 5.68 5.71
CA THR A 72 -5.55 6.92 5.26
C THR A 72 -4.68 8.13 5.60
N ASP A 73 -4.14 8.20 6.81
CA ASP A 73 -3.26 9.28 7.25
C ASP A 73 -1.95 9.27 6.44
N ASP A 74 -1.35 8.10 6.21
CA ASP A 74 -0.18 7.92 5.34
C ASP A 74 -0.45 8.41 3.91
N PHE A 75 -1.64 8.08 3.37
CA PHE A 75 -2.05 8.54 2.05
C PHE A 75 -2.23 10.05 2.01
N GLN A 76 -2.91 10.65 3.00
CA GLN A 76 -3.09 12.10 3.09
C GLN A 76 -1.75 12.83 3.20
N ASN A 77 -0.80 12.28 3.95
CA ASN A 77 0.56 12.82 4.06
C ASN A 77 1.30 12.78 2.72
N LEU A 78 1.18 11.68 1.98
CA LEU A 78 1.75 11.53 0.63
C LEU A 78 1.14 12.54 -0.35
N THR A 79 -0.19 12.73 -0.34
CA THR A 79 -0.87 13.62 -1.28
C THR A 79 -0.68 15.10 -0.96
N SER A 80 -0.51 15.46 0.31
CA SER A 80 -0.37 16.85 0.76
C SER A 80 1.04 17.43 0.57
N GLY A 81 1.96 16.67 -0.05
CA GLY A 81 3.36 17.07 -0.22
C GLY A 81 4.17 17.00 1.09
N GLY A 82 3.71 16.24 2.07
CA GLY A 82 4.29 16.13 3.41
C GLY A 82 5.60 15.35 3.43
N LYS A 83 6.66 15.99 3.96
CA LYS A 83 8.08 15.58 4.05
C LYS A 83 8.59 14.95 2.76
N LYS A 84 9.45 15.67 2.02
CA LYS A 84 10.37 15.09 1.03
C LYS A 84 10.77 13.72 1.55
N SER A 85 10.24 12.66 0.93
CA SER A 85 10.58 11.30 1.30
C SER A 85 12.09 11.31 1.34
N ASN A 86 12.66 11.03 2.52
CA ASN A 86 14.10 10.99 2.68
C ASN A 86 14.52 9.94 1.65
N THR A 87 15.00 10.38 0.49
CA THR A 87 15.54 9.51 -0.56
C THR A 87 16.82 8.98 0.05
N GLN A 88 16.66 8.00 0.96
CA GLN A 88 17.73 7.30 1.62
C GLN A 88 18.52 6.63 0.51
N GLY A 89 19.63 7.27 0.16
CA GLY A 89 20.72 6.74 -0.67
C GLY A 89 20.27 5.84 -1.82
N GLY A 90 19.69 6.41 -2.86
CA GLY A 90 19.43 5.66 -4.09
C GLY A 90 18.97 6.57 -5.21
N ASN A 91 19.33 6.22 -6.44
CA ASN A 91 18.96 6.89 -7.70
C ASN A 91 17.44 6.90 -7.99
N ARG A 92 16.56 6.93 -6.98
CA ARG A 92 15.11 6.86 -7.14
C ARG A 92 14.52 8.24 -7.34
N THR A 93 13.69 8.38 -8.37
CA THR A 93 13.10 9.65 -8.78
C THR A 93 11.87 9.97 -7.94
N ALA A 94 11.55 11.26 -7.79
CA ALA A 94 10.43 11.69 -6.94
C ALA A 94 9.10 11.05 -7.36
N ILE A 95 8.83 10.95 -8.67
CA ILE A 95 7.63 10.30 -9.20
C ILE A 95 7.60 8.80 -8.89
N ALA A 96 8.71 8.08 -9.08
CA ALA A 96 8.77 6.66 -8.79
C ALA A 96 8.60 6.37 -7.30
N VAL A 97 9.21 7.18 -6.42
CA VAL A 97 9.03 7.08 -4.97
C VAL A 97 7.58 7.32 -4.58
N ALA A 98 6.93 8.33 -5.15
CA ALA A 98 5.53 8.65 -4.85
C ALA A 98 4.59 7.50 -5.26
N LEU A 99 4.76 6.96 -6.48
CA LEU A 99 3.94 5.87 -6.99
C LEU A 99 4.20 4.56 -6.23
N ASP A 100 5.45 4.24 -5.91
CA ASP A 100 5.80 3.06 -5.10
C ASP A 100 5.26 3.17 -3.68
N THR A 101 5.41 4.33 -3.04
CA THR A 101 4.87 4.56 -1.69
C THR A 101 3.35 4.38 -1.66
N SER A 102 2.63 4.90 -2.66
CA SER A 102 1.18 4.70 -2.74
C SER A 102 0.77 3.23 -2.94
N ARG A 103 1.57 2.42 -3.66
CA ARG A 103 1.37 0.96 -3.74
C ARG A 103 1.59 0.28 -2.39
N GLN A 104 2.62 0.69 -1.65
CA GLN A 104 2.90 0.16 -0.32
C GLN A 104 1.77 0.48 0.66
N ILE A 105 1.20 1.70 0.60
CA ILE A 105 0.04 2.08 1.43
C ILE A 105 -1.17 1.19 1.11
N GLU A 106 -1.46 0.94 -0.17
CA GLU A 106 -2.55 0.05 -0.58
C GLU A 106 -2.34 -1.38 -0.05
N ALA A 107 -1.11 -1.90 -0.13
CA ALA A 107 -0.77 -3.27 0.28
C ALA A 107 -0.80 -3.49 1.81
N LYS A 108 -0.57 -2.44 2.63
CA LYS A 108 -0.53 -2.54 4.10
C LYS A 108 -1.88 -2.86 4.74
N THR A 109 -2.99 -2.73 4.01
CA THR A 109 -4.34 -2.87 4.59
C THR A 109 -4.69 -4.33 4.90
N LEU A 110 -4.62 -4.74 6.17
CA LEU A 110 -4.93 -6.10 6.63
C LEU A 110 -6.38 -6.55 6.40
N ILE A 111 -7.28 -5.60 6.17
CA ILE A 111 -8.69 -5.89 5.97
C ILE A 111 -8.95 -6.85 4.81
N ASN A 112 -8.14 -6.78 3.73
CA ASN A 112 -8.31 -7.65 2.55
C ASN A 112 -8.20 -9.13 2.90
N ASP A 113 -7.44 -9.43 3.94
CA ASP A 113 -7.06 -10.77 4.36
C ASP A 113 -8.02 -11.38 5.40
N GLY A 114 -8.77 -10.54 6.13
CA GLY A 114 -9.58 -10.94 7.27
C GLY A 114 -11.09 -10.77 7.12
N ASN A 115 -11.58 -10.32 5.96
CA ASN A 115 -12.99 -9.96 5.74
C ASN A 115 -13.99 -11.04 6.20
N LYS A 116 -13.74 -12.32 5.89
CA LYS A 116 -14.64 -13.43 6.25
C LYS A 116 -14.71 -13.73 7.75
N LEU A 117 -13.72 -13.27 8.53
CA LEU A 117 -13.64 -13.51 9.97
C LEU A 117 -14.51 -12.56 10.78
N VAL A 118 -14.85 -11.39 10.23
CA VAL A 118 -15.52 -10.30 10.94
C VAL A 118 -16.74 -9.75 10.17
N SER A 119 -17.13 -10.38 9.06
CA SER A 119 -18.14 -9.84 8.13
C SER A 119 -19.54 -9.63 8.73
N ASP A 120 -19.90 -10.41 9.73
CA ASP A 120 -21.14 -10.37 10.50
C ASP A 120 -21.13 -9.35 11.64
N LEU A 121 -19.95 -8.84 12.03
CA LEU A 121 -19.86 -7.91 13.13
C LEU A 121 -20.43 -6.54 12.75
N SER A 122 -21.16 -5.94 13.69
CA SER A 122 -21.60 -4.56 13.55
C SER A 122 -20.38 -3.65 13.35
N GLY A 123 -20.44 -2.77 12.35
CA GLY A 123 -19.35 -1.86 12.04
C GLY A 123 -18.44 -2.33 10.89
N PHE A 124 -18.34 -3.64 10.63
CA PHE A 124 -17.50 -4.14 9.53
C PHE A 124 -17.90 -3.54 8.17
N ALA A 125 -19.19 -3.40 7.90
CA ALA A 125 -19.69 -2.79 6.66
C ALA A 125 -19.09 -1.38 6.42
N ARG A 126 -18.97 -0.57 7.48
CA ARG A 126 -18.36 0.76 7.41
C ARG A 126 -16.87 0.66 7.11
N VAL A 127 -16.14 -0.21 7.81
CA VAL A 127 -14.69 -0.39 7.59
C VAL A 127 -14.42 -0.87 6.17
N ALA A 128 -15.20 -1.85 5.68
CA ALA A 128 -15.09 -2.36 4.32
C ALA A 128 -15.39 -1.28 3.26
N SER A 129 -16.43 -0.45 3.47
CA SER A 129 -16.72 0.66 2.55
C SER A 129 -15.59 1.70 2.53
N SER A 130 -15.04 2.05 3.70
CA SER A 130 -13.95 3.01 3.80
C SER A 130 -12.65 2.48 3.20
N ALA A 131 -12.34 1.19 3.38
CA ALA A 131 -11.20 0.55 2.75
C ALA A 131 -11.32 0.51 1.23
N LYS A 132 -12.52 0.20 0.72
CA LYS A 132 -12.81 0.24 -0.72
C LYS A 132 -12.64 1.65 -1.29
N GLN A 133 -13.15 2.67 -0.57
CA GLN A 133 -13.00 4.07 -0.98
C GLN A 133 -11.53 4.49 -1.01
N LEU A 134 -10.77 4.23 0.06
CA LEU A 134 -9.34 4.52 0.12
C LEU A 134 -8.58 3.87 -1.05
N LYS A 135 -8.86 2.60 -1.35
CA LYS A 135 -8.25 1.91 -2.49
C LYS A 135 -8.56 2.59 -3.82
N GLN A 136 -9.82 3.01 -4.02
CA GLN A 136 -10.22 3.73 -5.23
C GLN A 136 -9.52 5.09 -5.34
N ASP A 137 -9.41 5.81 -4.22
CA ASP A 137 -8.72 7.12 -4.17
C ASP A 137 -7.22 6.98 -4.47
N ILE A 138 -6.55 5.96 -3.91
CA ILE A 138 -5.14 5.66 -4.19
C ILE A 138 -4.93 5.35 -5.67
N ILE A 139 -5.77 4.48 -6.26
CA ILE A 139 -5.67 4.10 -7.67
C ILE A 139 -5.90 5.31 -8.58
N LYS A 140 -6.92 6.12 -8.28
CA LYS A 140 -7.22 7.34 -9.03
C LYS A 140 -6.06 8.32 -8.94
N TRP A 141 -5.57 8.60 -7.74
CA TRP A 141 -4.45 9.50 -7.52
C TRP A 141 -3.18 9.06 -8.27
N ARG A 142 -2.85 7.76 -8.28
CA ARG A 142 -1.70 7.24 -9.05
C ARG A 142 -1.84 7.52 -10.54
N LYS A 143 -3.03 7.28 -11.10
CA LYS A 143 -3.32 7.55 -12.52
C LYS A 143 -3.19 9.04 -12.83
N ASP A 144 -3.78 9.88 -12.00
CA ASP A 144 -3.74 11.34 -12.17
C ASP A 144 -2.31 11.87 -12.05
N LYS A 145 -1.52 11.36 -11.09
CA LYS A 145 -0.10 11.75 -10.91
C LYS A 145 0.80 11.31 -12.06
N PHE A 146 0.61 10.10 -12.58
CA PHE A 146 1.36 9.67 -13.75
C PHE A 146 1.01 10.52 -14.98
N LYS A 147 -0.29 10.80 -15.18
CA LYS A 147 -0.76 11.65 -16.28
C LYS A 147 -0.22 13.09 -16.19
N GLU A 148 -0.20 13.67 -14.99
CA GLU A 148 0.40 14.99 -14.72
C GLU A 148 1.88 14.99 -15.10
N TRP A 149 2.64 13.97 -14.65
CA TRP A 149 4.04 13.81 -15.02
C TRP A 149 4.25 13.68 -16.54
N CYS A 150 3.42 12.90 -17.25
CA CYS A 150 3.50 12.79 -18.72
C CYS A 150 3.29 14.15 -19.39
N GLN A 151 2.26 14.90 -18.97
CA GLN A 151 1.95 16.22 -19.53
C GLN A 151 3.08 17.23 -19.29
N ASP A 152 3.61 17.26 -18.08
CA ASP A 152 4.72 18.16 -17.73
C ASP A 152 6.01 17.78 -18.46
N THR A 153 6.24 16.48 -18.69
CA THR A 153 7.39 15.98 -19.44
C THR A 153 7.29 16.35 -20.91
N ILE A 154 6.13 16.14 -21.55
CA ILE A 154 5.90 16.53 -22.94
C ILE A 154 6.05 18.04 -23.11
N ARG A 155 5.46 18.84 -22.21
CA ARG A 155 5.62 20.30 -22.23
C ARG A 155 7.09 20.73 -22.09
N ALA A 156 7.85 20.08 -21.23
CA ALA A 156 9.28 20.38 -21.05
C ALA A 156 10.13 19.96 -22.26
N ILE A 157 9.68 18.99 -23.05
CA ILE A 157 10.31 18.59 -24.32
C ILE A 157 9.96 19.59 -25.44
N ASP A 158 8.71 20.05 -25.48
CA ASP A 158 8.20 20.94 -26.53
C ASP A 158 8.61 22.40 -26.36
N ASP A 159 8.94 22.84 -25.13
CA ASP A 159 9.36 24.21 -24.83
C ASP A 159 10.86 24.42 -25.14
N PRO A 160 11.23 25.20 -26.17
CA PRO A 160 12.63 25.44 -26.55
C PRO A 160 13.48 26.06 -25.45
N SER A 161 12.86 26.76 -24.48
CA SER A 161 13.55 27.41 -23.37
C SER A 161 13.94 26.44 -22.25
N GLN A 162 13.42 25.22 -22.25
CA GLN A 162 13.70 24.22 -21.23
C GLN A 162 14.92 23.36 -21.58
N ALA A 163 15.67 22.95 -20.56
CA ALA A 163 16.87 22.11 -20.72
C ALA A 163 16.61 20.69 -21.27
N LEU A 164 15.35 20.30 -21.44
CA LEU A 164 14.91 19.01 -21.99
C LEU A 164 14.47 19.15 -23.47
N SER A 165 14.52 20.35 -24.04
CA SER A 165 14.11 20.59 -25.42
C SER A 165 14.96 19.78 -26.41
N LEU A 166 14.30 19.18 -27.40
CA LEU A 166 14.94 18.34 -28.43
C LEU A 166 15.51 19.18 -29.59
N GLU A 167 15.66 20.50 -29.44
CA GLU A 167 16.23 21.34 -30.50
C GLU A 167 17.69 20.93 -30.77
N THR A 168 17.91 20.29 -31.91
CA THR A 168 19.21 19.87 -32.46
C THR A 168 20.11 21.03 -32.91
N SER A 169 19.79 22.28 -32.56
CA SER A 169 20.54 23.48 -32.95
C SER A 169 21.78 23.73 -32.08
N GLY A 170 21.88 23.09 -30.91
CA GLY A 170 23.03 23.21 -29.99
C GLY A 170 24.11 22.14 -30.24
N ARG A 171 25.39 22.51 -30.11
CA ARG A 171 26.52 21.56 -30.13
C ARG A 171 26.36 20.56 -28.98
N LEU A 172 25.84 19.36 -29.25
CA LEU A 172 25.58 18.31 -28.26
C LEU A 172 26.87 17.70 -27.66
N MET A 173 27.98 17.85 -28.36
CA MET A 173 29.30 17.37 -27.98
C MET A 173 30.33 18.45 -28.29
N GLU A 174 31.05 18.89 -27.26
CA GLU A 174 32.19 19.79 -27.41
C GLU A 174 33.43 19.09 -26.86
N ILE A 175 34.49 19.05 -27.67
CA ILE A 175 35.81 18.63 -27.19
C ILE A 175 36.46 19.88 -26.62
N ASP A 176 36.74 19.86 -25.31
CA ASP A 176 37.42 20.98 -24.66
C ASP A 176 38.88 21.01 -25.16
N SER A 177 39.20 22.06 -25.94
CA SER A 177 40.52 22.24 -26.55
C SER A 177 41.66 22.36 -25.55
N ARG A 178 41.38 22.51 -24.25
CA ARG A 178 42.39 22.65 -23.19
C ARG A 178 42.80 21.33 -22.55
N ASP A 179 41.88 20.37 -22.43
CA ASP A 179 42.14 19.08 -21.79
C ASP A 179 41.81 17.85 -22.66
N GLY A 180 41.30 18.08 -23.88
CA GLY A 180 40.97 17.03 -24.85
C GLY A 180 39.75 16.20 -24.48
N LYS A 181 38.99 16.57 -23.44
CA LYS A 181 37.84 15.79 -22.98
C LYS A 181 36.58 16.11 -23.79
N LEU A 182 35.87 15.07 -24.17
CA LEU A 182 34.54 15.17 -24.75
C LEU A 182 33.53 15.54 -23.65
N ARG A 183 33.03 16.77 -23.69
CA ARG A 183 31.91 17.22 -22.85
C ARG A 183 30.63 17.00 -23.62
N VAL A 184 29.83 16.06 -23.13
CA VAL A 184 28.50 15.80 -23.67
C VAL A 184 27.52 16.70 -22.93
N LEU A 185 26.91 17.65 -23.63
CA LEU A 185 26.03 18.68 -23.08
C LEU A 185 24.58 18.18 -22.89
N TYR A 186 24.38 16.88 -22.65
CA TYR A 186 23.07 16.42 -22.21
C TYR A 186 22.83 17.00 -20.81
N GLY A 187 21.87 17.92 -20.70
CA GLY A 187 21.54 18.52 -19.41
C GLY A 187 21.14 17.44 -18.40
N ASP A 188 21.46 17.67 -17.12
CA ASP A 188 21.10 16.79 -15.98
C ASP A 188 19.60 16.41 -15.96
N ARG A 189 18.76 17.17 -16.67
CA ARG A 189 17.33 16.87 -16.84
C ARG A 189 17.07 15.64 -17.71
N LEU A 190 17.85 15.39 -18.77
CA LEU A 190 17.69 14.22 -19.64
C LEU A 190 18.07 12.93 -18.91
N THR A 191 19.17 12.95 -18.15
CA THR A 191 19.59 11.79 -17.35
C THR A 191 18.58 11.48 -16.25
N ASN A 192 18.00 12.52 -15.63
CA ASN A 192 16.88 12.37 -14.71
C ASN A 192 15.65 11.78 -15.40
N LEU A 193 15.28 12.25 -16.59
CA LEU A 193 14.16 11.69 -17.35
C LEU A 193 14.38 10.20 -17.68
N LEU A 194 15.58 9.82 -18.13
CA LEU A 194 15.91 8.42 -18.40
C LEU A 194 15.76 7.54 -17.15
N ASN A 195 16.15 8.06 -15.98
CA ASN A 195 15.96 7.37 -14.71
C ASN A 195 14.47 7.29 -14.32
N GLU A 196 13.69 8.34 -14.57
CA GLU A 196 12.24 8.37 -14.34
C GLU A 196 11.55 7.30 -15.19
N VAL A 197 11.78 7.29 -16.51
CA VAL A 197 11.19 6.32 -17.44
C VAL A 197 11.58 4.88 -17.09
N ARG A 198 12.86 4.62 -16.77
CA ARG A 198 13.30 3.27 -16.38
C ARG A 198 12.54 2.77 -15.14
N GLN A 199 12.38 3.63 -14.14
CA GLN A 199 11.71 3.27 -12.90
C GLN A 199 10.20 3.12 -13.10
N LEU A 200 9.59 3.99 -13.89
CA LEU A 200 8.17 3.91 -14.24
C LEU A 200 7.86 2.61 -15.01
N SER A 201 8.72 2.24 -15.97
CA SER A 201 8.62 0.97 -16.68
C SER A 201 8.76 -0.24 -15.74
N SER A 202 9.68 -0.20 -14.77
CA SER A 202 9.79 -1.25 -13.74
C SER A 202 8.58 -1.35 -12.81
N LEU A 203 7.76 -0.30 -12.78
CA LEU A 203 6.50 -0.23 -12.06
C LEU A 203 5.30 -0.51 -12.99
N ASP A 204 5.48 -1.02 -14.20
CA ASP A 204 4.41 -1.32 -15.16
C ASP A 204 3.59 -0.09 -15.60
N TYR A 205 4.22 1.09 -15.66
CA TYR A 205 3.63 2.26 -16.31
C TYR A 205 4.15 2.37 -17.76
N GLU A 206 3.24 2.60 -18.69
CA GLU A 206 3.47 2.78 -20.14
C GLU A 206 2.99 4.16 -20.61
#